data_AF-A0A803QP09-F1
#
_entry.id   AF-A0A803QP09-F1
#
_cell.length_a   1.000
_cell.length_b   1.000
_cell.length_c   1.000
_cell.angle_alpha   90.00
_cell.angle_beta   90.00
_cell.angle_gamma   90.00
#
_symmetry.space_group_name_H-M   'P 1'
#
loop_
_entity.id
_entity.type
_entity.pdbx_description
1 polymer ?
#
loop_
_entity_poly.entity_id
_entity_poly.type
_entity_poly.pdbx_seq_one_letter_code
_entity_poly.pdbx_strand_id
1 'polypeptide(L)'
;MNRVNVLNKQLNLTYNHTRAANQTALDATLLIDLTNKLLGSYGFGSGDCKLKYNYVYGGLRTFEPCYEFTKNFWDKTVSQRILDGGLKLLCKG
;
A
#
# COMPACT_ATOMS: atom_id res chain seq x y z
N MET A 1 -15.88 4.92 3.27
CA MET A 1 -14.72 4.16 3.77
C MET A 1 -15.19 3.30 4.91
N ASN A 2 -15.21 1.99 4.71
CA ASN A 2 -15.71 1.05 5.71
C ASN A 2 -14.52 0.47 6.51
N ARG A 3 -14.71 0.29 7.82
CA ARG A 3 -13.70 -0.22 8.73
C ARG A 3 -14.19 -1.52 9.35
N VAL A 4 -13.37 -2.56 9.31
CA VAL A 4 -13.65 -3.85 9.95
C VAL A 4 -12.39 -4.28 10.69
N ASN A 5 -12.55 -4.95 11.83
CA ASN A 5 -11.43 -5.54 12.53
C ASN A 5 -11.27 -7.00 12.11
N VAL A 6 -10.07 -7.38 11.68
CA VAL A 6 -9.70 -8.75 11.32
C VAL A 6 -8.55 -9.16 12.23
N LEU A 7 -8.72 -10.21 13.04
CA LEU A 7 -7.70 -10.63 14.03
C LEU A 7 -7.20 -9.48 14.92
N ASN A 8 -8.12 -8.61 15.37
CA ASN A 8 -7.83 -7.39 16.14
C ASN A 8 -6.97 -6.34 15.41
N LYS A 9 -6.83 -6.45 14.09
CA LYS A 9 -6.17 -5.48 13.22
C LYS A 9 -7.20 -4.71 12.41
N GLN A 10 -7.00 -3.41 12.28
CA GLN A 10 -7.93 -2.56 11.55
C GLN A 10 -7.71 -2.74 10.04
N LEU A 11 -8.74 -3.22 9.36
CA LEU A 11 -8.84 -3.28 7.91
C LEU A 11 -9.75 -2.14 7.43
N ASN A 12 -9.18 -1.29 6.58
CA ASN A 12 -9.91 -0.23 5.89
C ASN A 12 -10.13 -0.66 4.43
N LEU A 13 -11.37 -0.60 3.97
CA LEU A 13 -11.74 -0.91 2.59
C LEU A 13 -12.40 0.31 1.94
N THR A 14 -11.97 0.58 0.71
CA THR A 14 -12.51 1.65 -0.12
C THR A 14 -12.87 1.09 -1.48
N TYR A 15 -14.17 1.04 -1.75
CA TYR A 15 -14.69 0.79 -3.09
C TYR A 15 -14.78 2.11 -3.85
N ASN A 16 -14.25 2.15 -5.06
CA ASN A 16 -14.34 3.30 -5.94
C ASN A 16 -14.91 2.89 -7.30
N HIS A 17 -15.88 3.63 -7.80
CA HIS A 17 -16.45 3.43 -9.12
C HIS A 17 -16.52 4.77 -9.84
N THR A 18 -15.73 4.90 -10.89
CA THR A 18 -15.66 6.08 -11.74
C THR A 18 -16.44 5.82 -13.02
N ARG A 19 -17.69 6.31 -13.07
CA ARG A 19 -18.60 6.08 -14.21
C ARG A 19 -18.03 6.57 -15.55
N ALA A 20 -17.44 7.77 -15.57
CA ALA A 20 -16.89 8.37 -16.80
C ALA A 20 -15.75 7.55 -17.41
N ALA A 21 -14.96 6.88 -16.57
CA ALA A 21 -13.86 6.00 -17.00
C ALA A 21 -14.32 4.54 -17.15
N ASN A 22 -15.56 4.21 -16.79
CA ASN A 22 -16.06 2.83 -16.63
C ASN A 22 -15.10 1.94 -15.82
N GLN A 23 -14.52 2.51 -14.76
CA GLN A 23 -13.51 1.85 -13.94
C GLN A 23 -14.07 1.60 -12.54
N THR A 24 -13.83 0.41 -12.03
CA THR A 24 -14.15 0.01 -10.67
C THR A 24 -12.90 -0.51 -10.00
N ALA A 25 -12.63 -0.06 -8.77
CA ALA A 25 -11.48 -0.46 -8.00
C ALA A 25 -11.84 -0.73 -6.53
N LEU A 26 -11.07 -1.59 -5.89
CA LEU A 26 -11.10 -1.85 -4.46
C LEU A 26 -9.70 -1.63 -3.89
N ASP A 27 -9.58 -0.71 -2.95
CA ASP A 27 -8.37 -0.48 -2.17
C ASP A 27 -8.55 -0.99 -0.75
N ALA A 28 -7.50 -1.61 -0.22
CA ALA A 28 -7.43 -2.17 1.12
C ALA A 28 -6.20 -1.65 1.86
N THR A 29 -6.36 -1.31 3.13
CA THR A 29 -5.24 -1.03 4.03
C THR A 29 -5.46 -1.76 5.34
N LEU A 30 -4.57 -2.72 5.64
CA LEU A 30 -4.52 -3.44 6.90
C LEU A 30 -3.42 -2.86 7.78
N LEU A 31 -3.81 -2.32 8.94
CA LEU A 31 -2.88 -1.81 9.94
C LEU A 31 -2.42 -2.97 10.83
N ILE A 32 -1.19 -3.45 10.62
CA ILE A 32 -0.63 -4.57 11.39
C ILE A 32 -0.20 -4.08 12.77
N ASP A 33 0.48 -2.94 12.82
CA ASP A 33 0.84 -2.23 14.05
C ASP A 33 1.03 -0.73 13.76
N LEU A 34 1.60 0.02 14.71
CA LEU A 34 1.83 1.46 14.59
C LEU A 34 2.82 1.82 13.46
N THR A 35 3.70 0.90 13.11
CA THR A 35 4.80 1.07 12.17
C THR A 35 4.60 0.32 10.85
N ASN A 36 3.75 -0.71 10.85
CA ASN A 36 3.66 -1.68 9.76
C ASN A 36 2.26 -1.75 9.18
N LYS A 37 2.18 -1.69 7.85
CA LYS A 37 0.91 -1.67 7.12
C LYS A 37 1.01 -2.52 5.85
N LEU A 38 -0.08 -3.19 5.51
CA LEU A 38 -0.25 -3.87 4.23
C LEU A 38 -1.29 -3.12 3.41
N LEU A 39 -0.94 -2.77 2.18
CA LEU A 39 -1.81 -2.09 1.23
C LEU A 39 -2.05 -3.01 0.04
N GLY A 40 -3.30 -3.11 -0.38
CA GLY A 40 -3.69 -3.84 -1.58
C GLY A 40 -4.56 -2.97 -2.47
N SER A 41 -4.40 -3.08 -3.78
CA SER A 41 -5.32 -2.48 -4.75
C SER A 41 -5.71 -3.49 -5.81
N TYR A 42 -6.97 -3.47 -6.21
CA TYR A 42 -7.53 -4.34 -7.23
C TYR A 42 -8.45 -3.56 -8.17
N GLY A 43 -8.15 -3.59 -9.47
CA GLY A 43 -8.99 -3.05 -10.54
C GLY A 43 -9.88 -4.14 -11.13
N PHE A 44 -11.19 -3.99 -10.99
CA PHE A 44 -12.14 -4.92 -11.60
C PHE A 44 -12.14 -4.74 -13.12
N GLY A 45 -12.05 -5.86 -13.85
CA GLY A 45 -12.03 -5.87 -15.32
C GLY A 45 -10.66 -5.57 -15.94
N SER A 46 -9.82 -4.72 -15.33
CA SER A 46 -8.45 -4.49 -15.82
C SER A 46 -7.47 -5.60 -15.41
N GLY A 47 -7.77 -6.32 -14.31
CA GLY A 47 -6.84 -7.30 -13.74
C GLY A 47 -5.64 -6.65 -13.03
N ASP A 48 -5.66 -5.32 -12.85
CA ASP A 48 -4.66 -4.62 -12.07
C ASP A 48 -4.74 -5.08 -10.62
N CYS A 49 -3.65 -5.63 -10.12
CA CYS A 49 -3.57 -6.05 -8.72
C CYS A 49 -2.18 -5.77 -8.19
N LYS A 50 -2.11 -5.07 -7.06
CA LYS A 50 -0.86 -4.74 -6.39
C LYS A 50 -0.96 -5.02 -4.89
N LEU A 51 0.10 -5.57 -4.33
CA LEU A 51 0.24 -5.74 -2.88
C LEU A 51 1.53 -5.10 -2.43
N LYS A 52 1.43 -4.15 -1.50
CA LYS A 52 2.56 -3.42 -0.94
C LYS A 52 2.61 -3.60 0.57
N TYR A 53 3.79 -3.93 1.09
CA TYR A 53 4.04 -3.90 2.52
C TYR A 53 4.84 -2.65 2.87
N ASN A 54 4.51 -2.01 3.98
CA ASN A 54 5.19 -0.85 4.52
C ASN A 54 5.77 -1.24 5.88
N TYR A 55 7.10 -1.19 6.00
CA TYR A 55 7.83 -1.49 7.23
C TYR A 55 8.68 -0.31 7.66
N VAL A 56 8.38 0.28 8.83
CA VAL A 56 9.14 1.40 9.38
C VAL A 56 10.11 0.91 10.45
N TYR A 57 11.40 0.93 10.13
CA TYR A 57 12.49 0.60 11.04
C TYR A 57 12.96 1.84 11.82
N GLY A 58 12.90 1.74 13.15
CA GLY A 58 13.41 2.78 14.07
C GLY A 58 12.73 4.14 13.94
N GLY A 59 11.51 4.20 13.38
CA GLY A 59 10.79 5.45 13.11
C GLY A 59 11.42 6.34 12.03
N LEU A 60 12.49 5.88 11.39
CA LEU A 60 13.32 6.68 10.48
C LEU A 60 13.35 6.12 9.07
N ARG A 61 13.53 4.81 8.91
CA ARG A 61 13.72 4.18 7.60
C ARG A 61 12.49 3.36 7.23
N THR A 62 11.94 3.59 6.04
CA THR A 62 10.80 2.85 5.52
C THR A 62 11.25 1.93 4.40
N PHE A 63 10.86 0.66 4.49
CA PHE A 63 11.02 -0.34 3.45
C PHE A 63 9.65 -0.66 2.86
N GLU A 64 9.56 -0.60 1.54
CA GLU A 64 8.31 -0.75 0.81
C GLU A 64 8.45 -1.73 -0.36
N PRO A 65 8.49 -3.05 -0.11
CA PRO A 65 8.33 -4.03 -1.18
C PRO A 65 6.89 -4.00 -1.70
N CYS A 66 6.76 -4.12 -3.02
CA CYS A 66 5.50 -4.10 -3.73
C CYS A 66 5.53 -5.15 -4.83
N TYR A 67 4.52 -6.02 -4.88
CA TYR A 67 4.35 -6.96 -5.97
C TYR A 67 3.21 -6.51 -6.87
N GLU A 68 3.49 -6.32 -8.16
CA GLU A 68 2.50 -6.05 -9.20
C GLU A 68 2.13 -7.36 -9.89
N PHE A 69 0.98 -7.94 -9.55
CA PHE A 69 0.56 -9.25 -10.05
C PHE A 69 0.37 -9.26 -11.57
N THR A 70 -0.20 -8.18 -12.11
CA THR A 70 -0.47 -8.02 -13.55
C THR A 70 0.80 -8.06 -14.40
N LYS A 71 1.91 -7.55 -13.84
CA LYS A 71 3.22 -7.55 -14.51
C LYS A 71 4.13 -8.69 -14.05
N ASN A 72 3.70 -9.46 -13.04
CA ASN A 72 4.53 -10.46 -12.37
C ASN A 72 5.91 -9.89 -11.97
N PHE A 73 5.91 -8.75 -11.29
CA PHE A 73 7.14 -8.01 -10.98
C PHE A 73 7.18 -7.52 -9.54
N TRP A 74 8.38 -7.55 -8.95
CA TRP A 74 8.68 -6.98 -7.64
C TRP A 74 9.30 -5.60 -7.77
N ASP A 75 8.60 -4.57 -7.30
CA ASP A 75 9.13 -3.25 -7.03
C ASP A 75 9.53 -3.17 -5.54
N LYS A 76 10.53 -2.36 -5.22
CA LYS A 76 10.97 -2.08 -3.87
C LYS A 76 11.42 -0.63 -3.77
N THR A 77 10.96 0.02 -2.71
CA THR A 77 11.41 1.35 -2.36
C THR A 77 11.97 1.35 -0.95
N VAL A 78 13.10 2.04 -0.73
CA VAL A 78 13.63 2.32 0.61
C VAL A 78 13.78 3.82 0.74
N SER A 79 13.20 4.39 1.79
CA SER A 79 13.28 5.81 2.08
C SER A 79 13.68 6.07 3.52
N GLN A 80 14.17 7.27 3.81
CA GLN A 80 14.54 7.70 5.16
C GLN A 80 13.98 9.08 5.44
N ARG A 81 13.37 9.24 6.61
CA ARG A 81 12.92 10.52 7.12
C ARG A 81 14.12 11.37 7.53
N ILE A 82 14.15 12.62 7.08
CA ILE A 82 15.18 13.62 7.40
C ILE A 82 14.65 14.65 8.43
N LEU A 83 15.56 15.43 9.02
CA LEU A 83 15.28 16.26 10.20
C LEU A 83 14.21 17.35 9.97
N ASP A 84 14.09 17.86 8.74
CA ASP A 84 13.07 18.84 8.34
C ASP A 84 11.67 18.21 8.13
N GLY A 85 11.54 16.89 8.38
CA GLY A 85 10.31 16.14 8.16
C GLY A 85 10.17 15.58 6.75
N GLY A 86 11.10 15.85 5.84
CA GLY A 86 11.12 15.31 4.49
C GLY A 86 11.44 13.82 4.42
N LEU A 87 11.27 13.23 3.24
CA LEU A 87 11.61 11.85 2.93
C LEU A 87 12.70 11.82 1.84
N LYS A 88 13.87 11.26 2.18
CA LYS A 88 14.94 10.99 1.23
C LYS A 88 14.80 9.58 0.67
N LEU A 89 14.66 9.46 -0.65
CA LEU A 89 14.70 8.18 -1.34
C LEU A 89 16.13 7.63 -1.30
N LEU A 90 16.30 6.40 -0.79
CA LEU A 90 17.59 5.72 -0.70
C LEU A 90 17.75 4.67 -1.79
N CYS A 91 16.67 3.97 -2.14
CA CYS A 91 16.65 2.94 -3.18
C CYS A 91 15.28 2.87 -3.82
N LYS A 92 15.24 2.60 -5.12
CA LYS A 92 14.05 2.24 -5.89
C LYS A 92 14.45 1.25 -6.98
N GLY A 93 13.65 0.22 -7.21
CA GLY A 93 13.90 -0.74 -8.29
C GLY A 93 12.88 -1.86 -8.34
#